data_AF-A0A2S7N521-F1
#
_entry.id   AF-A0A2S7N521-F1
#
_cell.length_a   1.000
_cell.length_b   1.000
_cell.length_c   1.000
_cell.angle_alpha   90.00
_cell.angle_beta   90.00
_cell.angle_gamma   90.00
#
_symmetry.space_group_name_H-M   'P 1'
#
loop_
_entity.id
_entity.type
_entity.pdbx_description
1 polymer ?
#
loop_
_entity_poly.entity_id
_entity_poly.type
_entity_poly.pdbx_seq_one_letter_code
_entity_poly.pdbx_strand_id
1 'polypeptide(L)'
;MVSFILTLKRLLTAVFRIRKESVFKSLLGTLAIILLSGTLFYKGVEGWSLLDSFYFAFVSLIPTGVDTGQIPQTVLSKWFTMIYLIAGMGVMLMLLIRIGLAVADFERSEIEEWRNEKQ
;
A
#
# COMPACT_ATOMS: atom_id res chain seq x y z
N MET A 1 -24.37 9.61 -13.34
CA MET A 1 -22.94 9.93 -13.50
C MET A 1 -22.46 11.00 -12.52
N VAL A 2 -23.23 12.06 -12.24
CA VAL A 2 -22.88 13.10 -11.26
C VAL A 2 -22.70 12.55 -9.83
N SER A 3 -23.59 11.65 -9.39
CA SER A 3 -23.48 11.02 -8.07
C SER A 3 -22.19 10.22 -7.90
N PHE A 4 -21.76 9.49 -8.94
CA PHE A 4 -20.50 8.74 -8.92
C PHE A 4 -19.28 9.66 -8.74
N ILE A 5 -19.27 10.81 -9.43
CA ILE A 5 -18.17 11.79 -9.31
C ILE A 5 -18.15 12.42 -7.92
N LEU A 6 -19.30 12.67 -7.31
CA LEU A 6 -19.40 13.19 -5.95
C LEU A 6 -18.89 12.18 -4.91
N THR A 7 -19.29 10.92 -5.02
CA THR A 7 -18.80 9.83 -4.15
C THR A 7 -17.29 9.62 -4.32
N LEU A 8 -16.79 9.68 -5.57
CA LEU A 8 -15.37 9.56 -5.88
C LEU A 8 -14.55 10.73 -5.30
N LYS A 9 -15.01 11.97 -5.44
CA LYS A 9 -14.37 13.13 -4.81
C LYS A 9 -14.34 13.00 -3.29
N ARG A 10 -15.44 12.53 -2.69
CA ARG A 10 -15.53 12.25 -1.26
C ARG A 10 -14.47 11.27 -0.77
N LEU A 11 -14.38 10.10 -1.43
CA LEU A 11 -13.40 9.08 -1.09
C LEU A 11 -11.97 9.61 -1.23
N LEU A 12 -11.69 10.35 -2.30
CA LEU A 12 -10.38 10.98 -2.48
C LEU A 12 -10.09 11.97 -1.34
N THR A 13 -11.02 12.85 -0.99
CA THR A 13 -10.85 13.82 0.10
C THR A 13 -10.62 13.12 1.45
N ALA A 14 -11.32 12.03 1.74
CA ALA A 14 -11.10 11.21 2.92
C ALA A 14 -9.67 10.65 2.97
N VAL A 15 -9.20 10.06 1.87
CA VAL A 15 -7.82 9.55 1.73
C VAL A 15 -6.78 10.67 1.88
N PHE A 16 -7.03 11.85 1.29
CA PHE A 16 -6.13 13.00 1.41
C PHE A 16 -6.08 13.60 2.82
N ARG A 17 -7.10 13.37 3.66
CA ARG A 17 -7.14 13.83 5.06
C ARG A 17 -6.16 13.02 5.92
N ILE A 18 -6.06 11.72 5.69
CA ILE A 18 -5.12 10.78 6.36
C ILE A 18 -3.66 11.18 6.11
N ARG A 19 -3.36 11.66 4.89
CA ARG A 19 -2.02 12.06 4.47
C ARG A 19 -1.37 13.10 5.40
N LYS A 20 -2.16 13.84 6.18
CA LYS A 20 -1.62 14.85 7.11
C LYS A 20 -1.10 14.26 8.41
N GLU A 21 -1.45 13.03 8.78
CA GLU A 21 -0.94 12.39 10.00
C GLU A 21 0.57 12.12 9.90
N SER A 22 1.31 12.43 10.98
CA SER A 22 2.75 12.16 11.07
C SER A 22 3.06 10.67 10.93
N VAL A 23 2.22 9.82 11.53
CA VAL A 23 2.36 8.35 11.50
C VAL A 23 2.24 7.82 10.06
N PHE A 24 1.26 8.30 9.30
CA PHE A 24 1.07 7.87 7.91
C PHE A 24 2.25 8.25 7.01
N LYS A 25 2.82 9.44 7.21
CA LYS A 25 4.03 9.88 6.49
C LYS A 25 5.24 9.02 6.83
N SER A 26 5.43 8.68 8.09
CA SER A 26 6.52 7.80 8.52
C SER A 26 6.38 6.42 7.89
N LEU A 27 5.18 5.82 7.92
CA LEU A 27 4.91 4.52 7.28
C LEU A 27 5.18 4.55 5.78
N LEU A 28 4.71 5.59 5.08
CA LEU A 28 4.99 5.77 3.65
C LEU A 28 6.49 5.92 3.35
N GLY A 29 7.20 6.70 4.17
CA GLY A 29 8.65 6.89 4.01
C GLY A 29 9.41 5.58 4.21
N THR A 30 9.09 4.83 5.27
CA THR A 30 9.67 3.51 5.53
C THR A 30 9.37 2.53 4.39
N LEU A 31 8.12 2.46 3.93
CA LEU A 31 7.72 1.61 2.81
C LEU A 31 8.46 2.00 1.52
N ALA A 32 8.62 3.30 1.24
CA ALA A 32 9.36 3.76 0.07
C ALA A 32 10.82 3.32 0.10
N ILE A 33 11.49 3.40 1.26
CA ILE A 33 12.87 2.92 1.43
C ILE A 33 12.94 1.40 1.20
N ILE A 34 12.00 0.64 1.75
CA ILE A 34 11.93 -0.82 1.58
C ILE A 34 11.70 -1.16 0.10
N LEU A 35 10.77 -0.50 -0.58
CA LEU A 35 10.51 -0.71 -2.01
C LEU A 35 11.73 -0.36 -2.87
N LEU A 36 12.41 0.75 -2.59
CA LEU A 36 13.63 1.14 -3.30
C LEU A 36 14.74 0.11 -3.09
N SER A 37 14.94 -0.36 -1.86
CA SER A 37 15.90 -1.41 -1.53
C SER A 37 15.62 -2.70 -2.30
N GLY A 38 14.37 -3.19 -2.27
CA GLY A 38 13.95 -4.38 -3.00
C GLY A 38 14.13 -4.22 -4.52
N THR A 39 13.69 -3.10 -5.06
CA THR A 39 13.77 -2.81 -6.51
C THR A 39 15.22 -2.81 -7.01
N LEU A 40 16.13 -2.15 -6.30
CA LEU A 40 17.54 -2.11 -6.68
C LEU A 40 18.20 -3.48 -6.53
N PHE A 41 17.83 -4.24 -5.49
CA PHE A 41 18.33 -5.59 -5.27
C PHE A 41 17.90 -6.54 -6.39
N TYR A 42 16.61 -6.64 -6.72
CA TYR A 42 16.13 -7.53 -7.77
C TYR A 42 16.65 -7.14 -9.15
N LYS A 43 16.74 -5.84 -9.45
CA LYS A 43 17.38 -5.36 -10.68
C LYS A 43 18.84 -5.80 -10.79
N GLY A 44 19.60 -5.71 -9.69
CA GLY A 44 21.03 -6.03 -9.67
C GLY A 44 21.33 -7.53 -9.68
N VAL A 45 20.57 -8.32 -8.91
CA VAL A 45 20.85 -9.74 -8.70
C VAL A 45 20.12 -10.63 -9.72
N GLU A 46 18.87 -10.33 -10.04
CA GLU A 46 18.08 -11.12 -11.00
C GLU A 46 18.12 -10.52 -12.43
N GLY A 47 18.65 -9.30 -12.59
CA GLY A 47 18.79 -8.66 -13.91
C GLY A 47 17.47 -8.20 -14.53
N TRP A 48 16.39 -8.14 -13.74
CA TRP A 48 15.07 -7.72 -14.20
C TRP A 48 15.04 -6.25 -14.60
N SER A 49 14.05 -5.87 -15.41
CA SER A 49 13.82 -4.45 -15.69
C SER A 49 13.49 -3.69 -14.41
N LEU A 50 13.69 -2.37 -14.41
CA LEU A 50 13.40 -1.55 -13.23
C LEU A 50 11.91 -1.60 -12.87
N LEU A 51 11.03 -1.67 -13.88
CA LEU A 51 9.59 -1.79 -13.69
C LEU A 51 9.22 -3.16 -13.09
N ASP A 52 9.76 -4.24 -13.63
CA ASP A 52 9.46 -5.60 -13.16
C ASP A 52 9.98 -5.82 -11.74
N SER A 53 11.17 -5.28 -11.44
CA SER A 53 11.76 -5.31 -10.10
C SER A 53 10.90 -4.56 -9.09
N PHE A 54 10.41 -3.38 -9.46
CA PHE A 54 9.52 -2.59 -8.61
C PHE A 54 8.16 -3.27 -8.44
N TYR A 55 7.61 -3.81 -9.51
CA TYR A 55 6.34 -4.53 -9.50
C TYR A 55 6.40 -5.75 -8.59
N PHE A 56 7.44 -6.58 -8.71
CA PHE A 56 7.65 -7.72 -7.82
C PHE A 56 7.86 -7.29 -6.36
N ALA A 57 8.70 -6.28 -6.11
CA ALA A 57 8.93 -5.76 -4.76
C ALA A 57 7.63 -5.25 -4.11
N PHE A 58 6.78 -4.57 -4.87
CA PHE A 58 5.50 -4.06 -4.38
C PHE A 58 4.48 -5.17 -4.13
N VAL A 59 4.26 -6.05 -5.12
CA VAL A 59 3.26 -7.11 -5.04
C VAL A 59 3.62 -8.14 -3.98
N SER A 60 4.90 -8.46 -3.80
CA SER A 60 5.36 -9.42 -2.78
C SER A 60 5.02 -8.99 -1.35
N LEU A 61 4.94 -7.68 -1.07
CA LEU A 61 4.59 -7.17 0.26
C LEU A 61 3.08 -7.19 0.54
N ILE A 62 2.25 -7.39 -0.48
CA ILE A 62 0.81 -7.53 -0.33
C ILE A 62 0.50 -9.02 -0.31
N PRO A 63 -0.28 -9.54 0.66
CA PRO A 63 -0.70 -10.94 0.70
C PRO A 63 -1.73 -11.20 -0.42
N THR A 64 -1.26 -11.20 -1.66
CA THR A 64 -2.02 -11.52 -2.87
C THR A 64 -1.55 -12.87 -3.41
N GLY A 65 -2.45 -13.58 -4.09
CA GLY A 65 -2.10 -14.75 -4.90
C GLY A 65 -1.78 -14.40 -6.35
N VAL A 66 -1.40 -13.15 -6.63
CA VAL A 66 -1.14 -12.69 -8.00
C VAL A 66 0.20 -13.25 -8.47
N ASP A 67 0.16 -14.01 -9.56
CA ASP A 67 1.38 -14.40 -10.26
C ASP A 67 1.92 -13.19 -11.01
N THR A 68 3.16 -12.82 -10.68
CA THR A 68 3.85 -11.69 -11.34
C THR A 68 4.58 -12.13 -12.61
N GLY A 69 4.64 -13.44 -12.89
CA GLY A 69 5.48 -14.01 -13.94
C GLY A 69 6.98 -13.95 -13.64
N GLN A 70 7.38 -13.38 -12.50
CA GLN A 70 8.75 -13.22 -12.04
C GLN A 70 8.92 -13.95 -10.71
N ILE A 71 9.88 -14.88 -10.66
CA ILE A 71 10.17 -15.67 -9.48
C ILE A 71 11.68 -15.60 -9.24
N PRO A 72 12.15 -15.23 -8.03
CA PRO A 72 13.57 -15.17 -7.74
C PRO A 72 14.24 -16.52 -7.96
N GLN A 73 15.20 -16.60 -8.88
CA GLN A 73 15.85 -17.85 -9.26
C GLN A 73 17.09 -18.12 -8.42
N THR A 74 17.81 -17.07 -8.04
CA THR A 74 19.08 -17.20 -7.31
C THR A 74 18.88 -17.58 -5.84
N VAL A 75 19.84 -18.30 -5.26
CA VAL A 75 19.79 -18.65 -3.82
C VAL A 75 19.84 -17.40 -2.95
N LEU A 76 20.64 -16.42 -3.35
CA LEU A 76 20.78 -15.15 -2.64
C LEU A 76 19.47 -14.35 -2.63
N SER A 77 18.76 -14.29 -3.77
CA SER A 77 17.51 -13.56 -3.84
C SER A 77 16.41 -14.21 -3.01
N LYS A 78 16.35 -15.55 -2.95
CA LYS A 78 15.40 -16.27 -2.09
C LYS A 78 15.59 -15.91 -0.60
N TRP A 79 16.82 -15.92 -0.11
CA TRP A 79 17.11 -15.50 1.27
C TRP A 79 16.77 -14.04 1.51
N PHE A 80 17.13 -13.17 0.57
CA PHE A 80 16.75 -11.75 0.63
C PHE A 80 15.23 -11.60 0.70
N THR A 81 14.47 -12.27 -0.18
CA THR A 81 13.00 -12.20 -0.22
C THR A 81 12.39 -12.65 1.10
N MET A 82 12.90 -13.72 1.74
CA MET A 82 12.40 -14.14 3.06
C MET A 82 12.54 -13.03 4.12
N ILE A 83 13.71 -12.40 4.20
CA ILE A 83 13.97 -11.31 5.15
C ILE A 83 13.16 -10.06 4.77
N TYR A 84 13.09 -9.75 3.49
CA TYR A 84 12.37 -8.63 2.91
C TYR A 84 10.88 -8.67 3.25
N LEU A 85 10.26 -9.85 3.12
CA LEU A 85 8.85 -10.06 3.46
C LEU A 85 8.60 -9.84 4.95
N ILE A 86 9.46 -10.37 5.83
CA ILE A 86 9.31 -10.18 7.28
C ILE A 86 9.38 -8.69 7.64
N ALA A 87 10.33 -7.95 7.04
CA ALA A 87 10.51 -6.52 7.33
C ALA A 87 9.41 -5.64 6.72
N GLY A 88 9.04 -5.88 5.46
CA GLY A 88 8.14 -5.01 4.70
C GLY A 88 6.66 -5.31 4.87
N MET A 89 6.28 -6.58 5.08
CA MET A 89 4.87 -6.98 5.13
C MET A 89 4.14 -6.30 6.29
N GLY A 90 4.77 -6.16 7.46
CA GLY A 90 4.18 -5.47 8.60
C GLY A 90 3.88 -3.99 8.32
N VAL A 91 4.81 -3.30 7.66
CA VAL A 91 4.66 -1.89 7.26
C VAL A 91 3.53 -1.75 6.24
N MET A 92 3.50 -2.64 5.24
CA MET A 92 2.47 -2.62 4.20
C MET A 92 1.08 -2.92 4.78
N LEU A 93 0.95 -3.95 5.63
CA LEU A 93 -0.30 -4.29 6.31
C LEU A 93 -0.82 -3.12 7.17
N MET A 94 0.06 -2.49 7.95
CA MET A 94 -0.33 -1.35 8.77
C MET A 94 -0.82 -0.18 7.91
N LEU A 95 -0.18 0.08 6.77
CA LEU A 95 -0.60 1.10 5.83
C LEU A 95 -1.97 0.81 5.22
N LEU A 96 -2.22 -0.44 4.79
CA LEU A 96 -3.51 -0.88 4.26
C LEU A 96 -4.63 -0.77 5.30
N ILE A 97 -4.38 -1.20 6.54
CA ILE A 97 -5.35 -1.09 7.64
C ILE A 97 -5.69 0.37 7.92
N ARG A 98 -4.68 1.27 7.95
CA ARG A 98 -4.90 2.71 8.17
C ARG A 98 -5.75 3.33 7.08
N ILE A 99 -5.53 2.96 5.82
CA ILE A 99 -6.38 3.41 4.70
C ILE A 99 -7.80 2.87 4.88
N GLY A 100 -7.97 1.57 5.17
CA GLY A 100 -9.28 0.96 5.36
C GLY A 100 -10.08 1.57 6.52
N LEU A 101 -9.43 1.80 7.66
CA LEU A 101 -10.06 2.44 8.83
C LEU A 101 -10.53 3.86 8.51
N ALA A 102 -9.71 4.65 7.82
CA ALA A 102 -10.10 6.00 7.49
C ALA A 102 -11.24 6.09 6.47
N VAL A 103 -11.37 5.10 5.58
CA VAL A 103 -12.55 4.97 4.71
C VAL A 103 -13.79 4.63 5.56
N ALA A 104 -13.66 3.70 6.51
CA ALA A 104 -14.77 3.32 7.40
C ALA A 104 -15.20 4.47 8.33
N ASP A 105 -14.25 5.23 8.88
CA ASP A 105 -14.53 6.41 9.72
C ASP A 105 -15.25 7.49 8.93
N PHE A 106 -14.86 7.66 7.66
CA PHE A 106 -15.52 8.60 6.76
C PHE A 106 -16.99 8.19 6.49
N GLU A 107 -17.27 6.91 6.23
CA GLU A 107 -18.65 6.43 6.09
C GLU A 107 -19.47 6.64 7.37
N ARG A 108 -18.88 6.42 8.55
CA ARG A 108 -19.55 6.68 9.84
C ARG A 108 -19.94 8.15 10.00
N SER A 109 -19.04 9.09 9.67
CA SER A 109 -19.30 10.52 9.81
C SER A 109 -20.51 10.99 9.00
N GLU A 110 -20.69 10.46 7.79
CA GLU A 110 -21.85 10.81 6.96
C GLU A 110 -23.17 10.25 7.51
N ILE A 111 -23.15 9.02 8.04
CA ILE A 111 -24.33 8.41 8.66
C ILE A 111 -24.77 9.22 9.88
N GLU A 112 -23.82 9.74 10.67
CA GLU A 112 -24.12 10.59 11.83
C GLU A 112 -24.68 11.96 11.43
N GLU A 113 -24.12 12.61 10.41
CA GLU A 113 -24.65 13.87 9.85
C GLU A 113 -26.09 13.70 9.37
N TRP A 114 -26.37 12.64 8.60
CA TRP A 114 -27.72 12.35 8.12
C TRP A 114 -28.73 12.06 9.25
N ARG A 115 -28.27 11.43 10.34
CA ARG A 115 -29.12 11.17 11.52
C ARG A 115 -29.45 12.47 12.26
N ASN A 116 -28.49 13.39 12.37
CA ASN A 116 -28.68 14.67 13.04
C ASN A 116 -29.55 15.64 12.23
N GLU A 117 -29.55 15.57 10.89
CA GLU A 117 -30.44 16.37 10.03
C GLU A 117 -31.91 15.94 10.10
N LYS A 118 -32.19 14.72 10.57
CA LYS A 118 -33.54 14.14 10.68
C LYS A 118 -34.17 14.26 12.07
N GLN A 119 -33.46 14.82 13.04
CA GLN A 119 -33.90 15.03 14.42
C GLN A 119 -34.27 16.49 14.66
#